data_AF-A0A504YP15-F1
#
_entry.id   AF-A0A504YP15-F1
#
_cell.length_a   1.000
_cell.length_b   1.000
_cell.length_c   1.000
_cell.angle_alpha   90.00
_cell.angle_beta   90.00
_cell.angle_gamma   90.00
#
_symmetry.space_group_name_H-M   'P 1'
#
loop_
_entity.id
_entity.type
_entity.pdbx_description
1 polymer ?
#
loop_
_entity_poly.entity_id
_entity_poly.type
_entity_poly.pdbx_seq_one_letter_code
_entity_poly.pdbx_strand_id
1 'polypeptide(L)'
;MLDGLTGLQSVQRRWVYLEPILGRGALPKEAARFAQVDAEFRRLLQALKADNRVVSLVSGLKGNALKDQLTNMQNEYLEDKRSIFPRFYFLGDDDLLEILGQSTNPAVIQTHLRKLFQGIHHVQFDGLDELVSNKTSVATLTAK
;
A
#
# COMPACT_ATOMS: atom_id res chain seq x y z
N MET A 1 1.90 20.30 18.33
CA MET A 1 0.62 19.56 18.52
C MET A 1 0.08 19.02 17.21
N LEU A 2 0.03 19.85 16.15
CA LEU A 2 -0.24 19.41 14.78
C LEU A 2 0.75 18.34 14.27
N ASP A 3 2.04 18.44 14.63
CA ASP A 3 3.08 17.51 14.13
C ASP A 3 2.92 16.06 14.60
N GLY A 4 2.34 15.85 15.79
CA GLY A 4 2.07 14.50 16.32
C GLY A 4 0.91 13.82 15.59
N LEU A 5 -0.13 14.60 15.25
CA LEU A 5 -1.29 14.10 14.49
C LEU A 5 -0.92 13.78 13.04
N THR A 6 -0.14 14.64 12.38
CA THR A 6 0.35 14.38 11.01
C THR A 6 1.29 13.19 10.96
N GLY A 7 2.12 13.00 11.98
CA GLY A 7 2.94 11.80 12.16
C GLY A 7 2.10 10.52 12.27
N LEU A 8 1.08 10.52 13.14
CA LEU A 8 0.21 9.36 13.33
C LEU A 8 -0.61 9.01 12.08
N GLN A 9 -1.14 10.03 11.38
CA GLN A 9 -1.86 9.83 10.13
C GLN A 9 -0.96 9.19 9.05
N SER A 10 0.31 9.62 8.98
CA SER A 10 1.30 9.04 8.06
C SER A 10 1.57 7.57 8.39
N VAL A 11 1.76 7.26 9.68
CA VAL A 11 1.95 5.89 10.18
C VAL A 11 0.74 5.02 9.82
N GLN A 12 -0.47 5.49 10.09
CA GLN A 12 -1.70 4.75 9.81
C GLN A 12 -1.85 4.44 8.33
N ARG A 13 -1.65 5.44 7.45
CA ARG A 13 -1.78 5.23 6.00
C ARG A 13 -0.78 4.19 5.49
N ARG A 14 0.47 4.26 5.94
CA ARG A 14 1.53 3.30 5.57
C ARG A 14 1.24 1.90 6.11
N TRP A 15 0.79 1.80 7.36
CA TRP A 15 0.45 0.53 7.99
C TRP A 15 -0.70 -0.19 7.25
N VAL A 16 -1.74 0.53 6.82
CA VAL A 16 -2.86 -0.04 6.05
C VAL A 16 -2.42 -0.67 4.73
N TYR A 17 -1.42 -0.10 4.05
CA TYR A 17 -0.88 -0.69 2.83
C TYR A 17 0.07 -1.86 3.09
N LEU A 18 0.89 -1.76 4.15
CA LEU A 18 1.92 -2.75 4.46
C LEU A 18 1.35 -4.01 5.12
N GLU A 19 0.32 -3.91 5.96
CA GLU A 19 -0.24 -5.04 6.70
C GLU A 19 -0.74 -6.18 5.77
N PRO A 20 -1.50 -5.91 4.69
CA PRO A 20 -1.94 -6.97 3.77
C PRO A 20 -0.80 -7.61 2.99
N ILE A 21 0.26 -6.84 2.71
CA ILE A 21 1.44 -7.30 1.96
C ILE A 21 2.30 -8.20 2.85
N LEU A 22 2.57 -7.76 4.08
CA LEU A 22 3.40 -8.45 5.05
C LEU A 22 2.70 -9.65 5.67
N GLY A 23 1.39 -9.57 5.91
CA GLY A 23 0.56 -10.68 6.38
C GLY A 23 0.52 -11.86 5.41
N ARG A 24 0.80 -11.63 4.11
CA ARG A 24 0.93 -12.68 3.09
C ARG A 24 2.35 -13.25 2.98
N GLY A 25 3.28 -12.83 3.85
CA GLY A 25 4.66 -13.34 3.86
C GLY A 25 5.56 -12.74 2.78
N ALA A 26 5.22 -11.59 2.21
CA ALA A 26 6.01 -10.97 1.13
C ALA A 26 7.42 -10.53 1.56
N LEU A 27 7.68 -10.41 2.87
CA LEU A 27 9.00 -10.09 3.43
C LEU A 27 9.32 -10.99 4.64
N PRO A 28 9.83 -12.22 4.42
CA PRO A 28 10.18 -13.11 5.52
C PRO A 28 11.34 -12.58 6.37
N LYS A 29 12.26 -11.80 5.78
CA LYS A 29 13.38 -11.16 6.48
C LYS A 29 12.93 -10.05 7.43
N GLU A 30 11.87 -9.33 7.05
CA GLU A 30 11.35 -8.17 7.79
C GLU A 30 10.11 -8.48 8.61
N ALA A 31 9.57 -9.70 8.51
CA ALA A 31 8.35 -10.13 9.20
C ALA A 31 8.46 -9.97 10.72
N ALA A 32 9.61 -10.31 11.31
CA ALA A 32 9.83 -10.15 12.75
C ALA A 32 9.85 -8.67 13.19
N ARG A 33 10.53 -7.81 12.40
CA ARG A 33 10.60 -6.37 12.66
C ARG A 33 9.23 -5.72 12.49
N PHE A 34 8.47 -6.12 11.46
CA PHE A 34 7.11 -5.64 11.24
C PHE A 34 6.15 -6.09 12.35
N ALA A 35 6.24 -7.33 12.82
CA ALA A 35 5.39 -7.84 13.90
C ALA A 35 5.57 -7.04 15.20
N GLN A 36 6.80 -6.58 15.50
CA GLN A 36 7.07 -5.71 16.64
C GLN A 36 6.40 -4.34 16.47
N VAL A 37 6.59 -3.71 15.31
CA VAL A 37 5.98 -2.42 14.96
C VAL A 37 4.45 -2.49 14.94
N ASP A 38 3.88 -3.57 14.39
CA ASP A 38 2.44 -3.85 14.36
C ASP A 38 1.87 -3.95 15.78
N ALA A 39 2.51 -4.72 16.65
CA ALA A 39 2.10 -4.85 18.04
C ALA A 39 2.15 -3.51 18.79
N GLU A 40 3.20 -2.71 18.58
CA GLU A 40 3.34 -1.40 19.20
C GLU A 40 2.28 -0.40 18.68
N PHE A 41 2.05 -0.39 17.36
CA PHE A 41 1.04 0.46 16.75
C PHE A 41 -0.38 0.09 17.19
N ARG A 42 -0.71 -1.20 17.27
CA ARG A 42 -2.01 -1.67 17.79
C ARG A 42 -2.21 -1.31 19.26
N ARG A 43 -1.17 -1.38 20.10
CA ARG A 43 -1.23 -0.90 21.50
C ARG A 43 -1.52 0.59 21.56
N LEU A 44 -0.90 1.38 20.69
CA LEU A 44 -1.16 2.82 20.59
C LEU A 44 -2.60 3.10 20.15
N LEU A 45 -3.13 2.35 19.18
CA LEU A 45 -4.54 2.44 18.76
C LEU A 45 -5.52 2.04 19.88
N GLN A 46 -5.17 1.06 20.71
CA GLN A 46 -5.99 0.68 21.88
C GLN A 46 -5.98 1.75 22.96
N ALA A 47 -4.82 2.35 23.26
CA ALA A 47 -4.72 3.46 24.19
C ALA A 47 -5.55 4.67 23.71
N LEU A 48 -5.50 4.96 22.42
CA LEU A 48 -6.33 5.96 21.74
C LEU A 48 -7.83 5.70 21.88
N LYS A 49 -8.24 4.45 21.72
CA LYS A 49 -9.63 4.06 21.89
C LYS A 49 -10.10 4.24 23.34
N ALA A 50 -9.21 4.06 24.31
CA ALA A 50 -9.50 4.19 25.73
C ALA A 50 -9.52 5.65 26.21
N ASP A 51 -8.67 6.52 25.66
CA ASP A 51 -8.64 7.96 25.96
C ASP A 51 -8.62 8.79 24.67
N ASN A 52 -9.76 9.42 24.38
CA ASN A 52 -9.94 10.24 23.17
C ASN A 52 -9.34 11.65 23.30
N ARG A 53 -8.61 11.95 24.39
CA ARG A 53 -7.96 13.25 24.58
C ARG A 53 -6.70 13.35 23.72
N VAL A 54 -6.82 14.06 22.60
CA VAL A 54 -5.75 14.38 21.63
C VAL A 54 -4.46 14.92 22.28
N VAL A 55 -4.54 15.59 23.44
CA VAL A 55 -3.38 16.16 24.14
C VAL A 55 -2.47 15.10 24.76
N SER A 56 -3.04 13.97 25.23
CA SER A 56 -2.27 12.81 25.74
C SER A 56 -1.49 12.11 24.63
N LEU A 57 -1.99 12.22 23.40
CA LEU A 57 -1.47 11.54 22.21
C LEU A 57 -0.19 12.17 21.66
N VAL A 58 -0.06 13.49 21.79
CA VAL A 58 1.02 14.30 21.19
C VAL A 58 2.23 14.39 22.11
N SER A 59 2.05 14.25 23.43
CA SER A 59 3.15 14.36 24.41
C SER A 59 4.08 13.14 24.43
N GLY A 60 3.65 12.02 23.83
CA GLY A 60 4.43 10.79 23.74
C GLY A 60 5.33 10.78 22.51
N LEU A 61 6.62 11.06 22.70
CA LEU A 61 7.73 10.91 21.72
C LEU A 61 7.81 9.55 20.99
N LYS A 62 6.94 8.58 21.30
CA LYS A 62 6.88 7.23 20.71
C LYS A 62 6.36 7.19 19.27
N GLY A 63 5.47 8.11 18.89
CA GLY A 63 4.90 8.13 17.53
C GLY A 63 5.92 8.42 16.43
N ASN A 64 6.93 9.24 16.72
CA ASN A 64 7.96 9.62 15.75
C ASN A 64 8.96 8.48 15.50
N ALA A 65 9.36 7.74 16.53
CA ALA A 65 10.24 6.58 16.36
C ALA A 65 9.58 5.48 15.52
N LEU A 66 8.28 5.21 15.76
CA LEU A 66 7.50 4.27 14.94
C LEU A 66 7.36 4.75 13.50
N LYS A 67 7.16 6.06 13.29
CA LYS A 67 7.12 6.66 11.96
C LYS A 67 8.41 6.43 11.19
N ASP A 68 9.55 6.67 11.81
CA ASP A 68 10.85 6.53 11.14
C ASP A 68 11.16 5.05 10.83
N GLN A 69 10.84 4.14 11.76
CA GLN A 69 10.97 2.70 11.53
C GLN A 69 10.10 2.22 10.36
N LEU A 70 8.81 2.56 10.34
CA LEU A 70 7.90 2.20 9.24
C LEU A 70 8.34 2.82 7.91
N THR A 71 8.89 4.03 7.96
CA THR A 71 9.38 4.73 6.77
C THR A 71 10.57 4.00 6.15
N ASN A 72 11.55 3.62 6.96
CA ASN A 72 12.72 2.91 6.46
C ASN A 72 12.34 1.53 5.92
N MET A 73 11.50 0.79 6.64
CA MET A 73 11.00 -0.52 6.18
C MET A 73 10.25 -0.43 4.85
N GLN A 74 9.40 0.59 4.69
CA GLN A 74 8.68 0.83 3.45
C GLN A 74 9.65 1.14 2.30
N ASN A 75 10.61 2.04 2.52
CA ASN A 75 11.56 2.44 1.49
C ASN A 75 12.43 1.27 1.03
N GLU A 76 12.94 0.46 1.97
CA GLU A 76 13.69 -0.76 1.66
C GLU A 76 12.86 -1.74 0.82
N TYR A 77 11.60 -1.97 1.21
CA TYR A 77 10.69 -2.84 0.45
C TYR A 77 10.44 -2.33 -0.97
N LEU A 78 10.17 -1.03 -1.12
CA LEU A 78 9.86 -0.43 -2.42
C LEU A 78 11.07 -0.45 -3.34
N GLU A 79 12.27 -0.18 -2.83
CA GLU A 79 13.48 -0.29 -3.65
C GLU A 79 13.80 -1.72 -4.05
N ASP A 80 13.61 -2.70 -3.16
CA ASP A 80 13.73 -4.11 -3.54
C ASP A 80 12.78 -4.45 -4.70
N LYS A 81 11.52 -3.97 -4.67
CA LYS A 81 10.57 -4.20 -5.77
C LYS A 81 10.91 -3.43 -7.03
N ARG A 82 11.40 -2.20 -6.93
CA ARG A 82 11.86 -1.40 -8.07
C ARG A 82 13.08 -2.01 -8.76
N SER A 83 14.00 -2.58 -7.98
CA SER A 83 15.18 -3.27 -8.52
C SER A 83 14.81 -4.50 -9.36
N ILE A 84 13.77 -5.24 -8.96
CA ILE A 84 13.27 -6.42 -9.68
C ILE A 84 12.52 -6.02 -10.95
N PHE A 85 11.73 -4.93 -10.90
CA PHE A 85 10.98 -4.44 -12.04
C PHE A 85 11.17 -2.92 -12.22
N PRO A 86 12.15 -2.51 -13.05
CA PRO A 86 12.55 -1.09 -13.17
C PRO A 86 11.44 -0.14 -13.62
N ARG A 87 10.34 -0.61 -14.21
CA ARG A 87 9.21 0.29 -14.55
C ARG A 87 8.51 0.85 -13.30
N PHE A 88 8.66 0.22 -12.14
CA PHE A 88 8.13 0.76 -10.88
C PHE A 88 8.83 2.06 -10.43
N TYR A 89 9.98 2.42 -11.02
CA TYR A 89 10.57 3.76 -10.82
C TYR A 89 9.67 4.89 -11.36
N PHE A 90 8.76 4.59 -12.28
CA PHE A 90 7.81 5.57 -12.82
C PHE A 90 6.53 5.73 -11.97
N LEU A 91 6.39 4.96 -10.89
CA LEU A 91 5.29 5.09 -9.93
C LEU A 91 5.77 5.79 -8.65
N GLY A 92 4.93 6.68 -8.13
CA GLY A 92 5.10 7.19 -6.77
C GLY A 92 4.93 6.09 -5.73
N ASP A 93 5.46 6.30 -4.53
CA ASP A 93 5.43 5.29 -3.46
C ASP A 93 4.00 4.83 -3.13
N ASP A 94 3.04 5.76 -3.08
CA ASP A 94 1.63 5.46 -2.81
C ASP A 94 1.02 4.58 -3.92
N ASP A 95 1.28 4.90 -5.19
CA ASP A 95 0.80 4.12 -6.35
C ASP A 95 1.42 2.72 -6.37
N LEU A 96 2.72 2.63 -6.06
CA LEU A 96 3.45 1.37 -6.02
C LEU A 96 2.98 0.47 -4.88
N LEU A 97 2.71 1.03 -3.70
CA LEU A 97 2.13 0.28 -2.58
C LEU A 97 0.73 -0.22 -2.90
N GLU A 98 -0.08 0.60 -3.58
CA GLU A 98 -1.45 0.23 -3.93
C GLU A 98 -1.49 -0.95 -4.92
N ILE A 99 -0.69 -0.92 -5.99
CA ILE A 99 -0.63 -2.03 -6.96
C ILE A 99 -0.06 -3.31 -6.34
N LEU A 100 0.91 -3.21 -5.41
CA LEU A 100 1.49 -4.36 -4.71
C LEU A 100 0.53 -4.95 -3.67
N GLY A 101 -0.19 -4.10 -2.92
CA GLY A 101 -1.12 -4.50 -1.87
C GLY A 101 -2.46 -5.02 -2.40
N GLN A 102 -2.91 -4.51 -3.55
CA GLN A 102 -4.14 -4.92 -4.21
C GLN A 102 -3.88 -5.61 -5.55
N SER A 103 -2.84 -6.44 -5.61
CA SER A 103 -2.42 -7.18 -6.81
C SER A 103 -3.46 -8.18 -7.34
N THR A 104 -4.55 -8.42 -6.60
CA THR A 104 -5.69 -9.25 -7.01
C THR A 104 -6.91 -8.44 -7.42
N ASN A 105 -6.90 -7.11 -7.33
CA ASN A 105 -8.02 -6.25 -7.70
C ASN A 105 -7.82 -5.71 -9.13
N PRO A 106 -8.59 -6.21 -10.13
CA PRO A 106 -8.36 -5.84 -11.53
C PRO A 106 -8.56 -4.35 -11.81
N ALA A 107 -9.44 -3.66 -11.09
CA ALA A 107 -9.66 -2.22 -11.26
C ALA A 107 -8.43 -1.39 -10.84
N VAL A 108 -7.72 -1.83 -9.80
CA VAL A 108 -6.50 -1.17 -9.33
C VAL A 108 -5.35 -1.43 -10.31
N ILE A 109 -5.18 -2.70 -10.72
CA ILE A 109 -4.18 -3.08 -11.71
C ILE A 109 -4.38 -2.28 -12.99
N GLN A 110 -5.63 -2.15 -13.46
CA GLN A 110 -5.97 -1.41 -14.68
C GLN A 110 -5.54 0.06 -14.62
N THR A 111 -5.80 0.73 -13.49
CA THR A 111 -5.45 2.14 -13.27
C THR A 111 -3.94 2.35 -13.34
N HIS A 112 -3.18 1.49 -12.66
CA HIS A 112 -1.72 1.63 -12.56
C HIS A 112 -0.99 1.11 -13.81
N LEU A 113 -1.54 0.12 -14.52
CA LEU A 113 -0.99 -0.32 -15.81
C LEU A 113 -0.99 0.81 -16.84
N ARG A 114 -2.02 1.66 -16.87
CA ARG A 114 -2.06 2.83 -17.75
C ARG A 114 -0.93 3.82 -17.46
N LYS A 115 -0.54 3.96 -16.18
CA LYS A 115 0.58 4.81 -15.75
C LYS A 115 1.93 4.20 -16.14
N LEU A 116 2.08 2.88 -16.03
CA LEU A 116 3.31 2.14 -16.34
C LEU A 116 3.56 1.96 -17.84
N PHE A 117 2.51 1.94 -18.65
CA PHE A 117 2.56 1.66 -20.08
C PHE A 117 1.73 2.68 -20.86
N GLN A 118 2.39 3.70 -21.39
CA GLN A 118 1.74 4.75 -22.20
C GLN A 118 1.02 4.21 -23.45
N GLY A 119 1.37 3.01 -23.92
CA GLY A 119 0.72 2.34 -25.05
C GLY A 119 -0.41 1.36 -24.66
N ILE A 120 -0.68 1.13 -23.37
CA ILE A 120 -1.73 0.22 -22.91
C ILE A 120 -2.80 1.05 -22.22
N HIS A 121 -3.95 1.20 -22.88
CA HIS A 121 -5.09 1.92 -22.31
C HIS A 121 -5.98 1.03 -21.45
N HIS A 122 -6.17 -0.23 -21.86
CA HIS A 122 -7.03 -1.21 -21.19
C HIS A 122 -6.51 -2.63 -21.38
N VAL A 123 -6.71 -3.50 -20.38
CA VAL A 123 -6.47 -4.95 -20.45
C VAL A 123 -7.74 -5.69 -20.04
N GLN A 124 -8.11 -6.72 -20.78
CA GLN A 124 -9.23 -7.58 -20.43
C GLN A 124 -8.75 -8.67 -19.48
N PHE A 125 -9.50 -8.91 -18.40
CA PHE A 125 -9.22 -9.99 -17.44
C PHE A 125 -10.23 -11.11 -17.66
N ASP A 126 -9.74 -12.30 -18.02
CA ASP A 126 -10.59 -13.48 -18.18
C ASP A 126 -11.19 -13.87 -16.81
N GLY A 127 -12.52 -13.96 -16.75
CA GLY A 127 -13.26 -14.38 -15.53
C GLY A 127 -14.02 -13.28 -14.78
N LEU A 128 -14.04 -12.03 -15.26
CA LEU A 128 -14.94 -10.97 -14.75
C LEU A 128 -16.13 -10.66 -15.67
N ASP A 129 -16.21 -11.32 -16.83
CA ASP A 129 -17.23 -11.04 -17.85
C ASP A 129 -18.62 -11.61 -17.55
N GLU A 130 -18.84 -12.31 -16.43
CA GLU A 130 -20.20 -12.76 -16.05
C GLU A 130 -21.04 -11.69 -15.32
N LEU A 131 -20.48 -10.54 -14.91
CA LEU A 131 -21.24 -9.54 -14.14
C LEU A 131 -21.35 -8.14 -14.76
N VAL A 132 -20.72 -7.87 -15.91
CA VAL A 132 -20.91 -6.60 -16.63
C VAL A 132 -21.05 -6.84 -18.14
N SER A 133 -21.91 -7.78 -18.53
CA SER A 133 -22.52 -7.73 -19.86
C SER A 133 -23.54 -6.58 -19.91
N ASN A 134 -23.05 -5.35 -20.04
CA ASN A 134 -23.80 -4.30 -20.72
C ASN A 134 -22.87 -3.34 -21.44
N LYS A 135 -22.61 -3.70 -22.70
CA LYS A 135 -22.35 -2.85 -23.87
C LYS A 135 -21.19 -1.85 -23.74
N THR A 136 -20.05 -2.17 -24.35
CA THR A 136 -19.38 -1.30 -25.33
C THR A 136 -18.47 -2.16 -26.21
N SER A 137 -18.59 -1.97 -27.53
CA SER A 137 -17.99 -2.76 -28.60
C SER A 137 -16.50 -3.08 -28.39
N VAL A 138 -16.18 -4.36 -28.36
CA VAL A 138 -14.81 -4.89 -28.38
C VAL A 138 -14.39 -5.04 -29.84
N ALA A 139 -13.30 -4.40 -30.26
CA ALA A 139 -12.68 -4.64 -31.55
C ALA A 139 -11.76 -5.86 -31.45
N THR A 140 -12.18 -6.98 -32.03
CA THR A 140 -11.37 -8.19 -32.16
C THR A 140 -10.27 -7.97 -33.21
N LEU A 141 -9.00 -8.03 -32.82
CA LEU A 141 -7.86 -8.10 -33.73
C LEU A 141 -7.51 -9.58 -33.96
N THR A 142 -7.95 -10.13 -35.08
CA THR A 142 -7.48 -11.43 -35.57
C THR A 142 -6.17 -11.23 -36.33
N ALA A 143 -5.09 -11.87 -35.89
CA ALA A 143 -3.85 -11.94 -36.65
C ALA A 143 -4.00 -12.95 -37.80
N LYS A 144 -3.49 -12.57 -38.98
CA LYS A 144 -3.46 -13.38 -40.22
C LYS A 144 -2.58 -14.61 -40.09
#